data_AF-A0A8J4FK02-F1
#
_entry.id   AF-A0A8J4FK02-F1
#
_cell.length_a   1.000
_cell.length_b   1.000
_cell.length_c   1.000
_cell.angle_alpha   90.00
_cell.angle_beta   90.00
_cell.angle_gamma   90.00
#
_symmetry.space_group_name_H-M   'P 1'
#
loop_
_entity.id
_entity.type
_entity.pdbx_description
1 polymer ?
#
loop_
_entity_poly.entity_id
_entity_poly.type
_entity_poly.pdbx_seq_one_letter_code
_entity_poly.pdbx_strand_id
1 'polypeptide(L)'
;MNPAMMMKTWTAAACCLLLAVSSAADGAVNAVAGDGSPPSPTPFKAPGKLKYPPPAPPDPNAHTTTVIGMLTFVDTHDGNSRFALIDADGNVTPFPYGYQPPDVDDTGGPISVGDIIAMECTLGRTGYCSACPGGENATCTCPAEDTTQACMGANQATVSRIVPAWQVAGFDPNNPKQGTAMNINYKLLVMILDYSACGYAPTLDVDTVTKLYMGPNRDGNGGVADKFSRCSYGKFNISYFQAAVVTPACSIAITSGCSWWAISSGADSAAKAQLGQVFFSNFTYVTYLIPPGLQSACPWAGLSLLPGQRTWLQTSGYGVLRWATVMQMTIHNFGLWHSWRNNWEYEDYTTAMGRGDACPNAAELSRLGWATDAANGGGEINTGVLTTPGKYVTWTLPATYVTGDNNYLRVLPNWLPTYGNTTFAKNLYIALRVPKGGDASMSSTYSNRVHVHEVNATMENGFPAWFTFGDRKVQIINMIPPSTRQVVSGYNLVVSTGALTSNDNIQVSLCRFETSDSQCGPAPPPRPPPPPPPPPIKPSPPPPNLKPKPPSPKPSPSPKPPPPSPKPPSPPRPSPKPPRKPPSPKPSPKAPPIFFCCGLLQRPAVGR
;
A
#
# COMPACT_ATOMS: atom_id res chain seq x y z
N MET A 1 6.33 62.42 -26.41
CA MET A 1 5.38 61.28 -26.45
C MET A 1 6.07 60.07 -25.83
N ASN A 2 5.52 59.60 -24.71
CA ASN A 2 5.74 58.33 -24.01
C ASN A 2 5.06 57.18 -24.78
N PRO A 3 5.09 55.87 -24.37
CA PRO A 3 5.54 55.25 -23.10
C PRO A 3 6.49 54.03 -23.28
N ALA A 4 7.25 53.48 -22.31
CA ALA A 4 7.24 53.33 -20.85
C ALA A 4 6.50 52.09 -20.26
N MET A 5 7.17 51.48 -19.27
CA MET A 5 6.79 50.47 -18.23
C MET A 5 7.20 49.01 -18.46
N MET A 6 7.72 48.24 -17.49
CA MET A 6 8.23 48.47 -16.13
C MET A 6 8.92 47.16 -15.67
N MET A 7 10.19 47.21 -15.25
CA MET A 7 10.77 46.26 -14.29
C MET A 7 11.18 47.08 -13.08
N LYS A 8 10.60 46.77 -11.91
CA LYS A 8 10.99 47.36 -10.63
C LYS A 8 11.68 46.30 -9.78
N THR A 9 12.98 46.52 -9.60
CA THR A 9 13.77 46.06 -8.46
C THR A 9 13.34 46.77 -7.18
N TRP A 10 13.39 46.07 -6.05
CA TRP A 10 13.57 46.66 -4.72
C TRP A 10 14.66 45.90 -3.98
N THR A 11 15.67 46.65 -3.55
CA THR A 11 16.82 46.27 -2.75
C THR A 11 16.53 46.43 -1.25
N ALA A 12 16.94 45.41 -0.50
CA ALA A 12 17.62 45.38 0.80
C ALA A 12 17.38 46.45 1.88
N ALA A 13 17.10 45.97 3.10
CA ALA A 13 17.82 46.22 4.37
C ALA A 13 16.93 45.74 5.55
N ALA A 14 17.38 45.12 6.65
CA ALA A 14 18.69 44.67 7.09
C ALA A 14 18.54 43.85 8.39
N CYS A 15 19.60 43.10 8.71
CA CYS A 15 20.11 42.72 10.04
C CYS A 15 19.35 41.67 10.88
N CYS A 16 20.01 40.81 11.66
CA CYS A 16 21.42 40.50 11.96
C CYS A 16 21.37 39.25 12.87
N LEU A 17 22.23 38.23 12.74
CA LEU A 17 23.42 37.94 13.58
C LEU A 17 23.29 36.44 14.01
N LEU A 18 24.26 35.53 14.15
CA LEU A 18 25.71 35.47 14.00
C LEU A 18 26.06 33.96 13.90
N LEU A 19 26.83 33.55 12.90
CA LEU A 19 27.62 32.30 12.90
C LEU A 19 29.07 32.75 13.03
N ALA A 20 29.75 32.34 14.11
CA ALA A 20 31.18 32.55 14.28
C ALA A 20 31.89 31.20 14.24
N VAL A 21 32.72 31.03 13.21
CA VAL A 21 33.84 30.09 13.17
C VAL A 21 35.10 30.96 13.20
N SER A 22 36.01 30.69 14.12
CA SER A 22 37.37 31.25 14.11
C SER A 22 38.40 30.14 14.32
N SER A 23 39.35 30.10 13.39
CA SER A 23 40.55 29.27 13.36
C SER A 23 41.76 29.94 14.03
N ALA A 24 42.82 29.13 14.24
CA ALA A 24 44.22 29.43 14.58
C ALA A 24 44.58 29.22 16.07
N ALA A 25 45.74 28.69 16.47
CA ALA A 25 46.83 27.94 15.84
C ALA A 25 47.69 27.32 16.98
N ASP A 26 48.46 26.28 16.65
CA ASP A 26 49.70 25.75 17.29
C ASP A 26 49.90 25.78 18.82
N GLY A 27 50.19 24.60 19.38
CA GLY A 27 50.73 24.47 20.73
C GLY A 27 50.98 23.04 21.19
N ALA A 28 52.18 22.53 20.88
CA ALA A 28 53.01 21.57 21.63
C ALA A 28 52.39 20.37 22.38
N VAL A 29 52.94 19.21 22.01
CA VAL A 29 52.94 17.91 22.67
C VAL A 29 53.26 18.03 24.17
N ASN A 30 52.42 17.44 25.02
CA ASN A 30 52.85 16.78 26.25
C ASN A 30 51.92 15.62 26.57
N ALA A 31 52.50 14.42 26.53
CA ALA A 31 51.87 13.18 26.94
C ALA A 31 51.72 13.17 28.47
N VAL A 32 50.49 12.96 28.94
CA VAL A 32 50.23 12.49 30.30
C VAL A 32 49.34 11.27 30.18
N ALA A 33 49.90 10.12 30.54
CA ALA A 33 49.17 8.87 30.73
C ALA A 33 48.19 9.04 31.88
N GLY A 34 46.89 9.02 31.58
CA GLY A 34 45.80 9.01 32.54
C GLY A 34 44.95 7.75 32.34
N ASP A 35 44.99 6.89 33.35
CA ASP A 35 44.23 5.64 33.46
C ASP A 35 42.72 5.94 33.48
N GLY A 36 42.04 5.59 32.39
CA GLY A 36 40.63 5.92 32.16
C GLY A 36 39.79 4.65 32.06
N SER A 37 39.43 4.08 33.20
CA SER A 37 38.34 3.11 33.27
C SER A 37 37.01 3.77 32.86
N PRO A 38 36.17 3.13 32.03
CA PRO A 38 34.87 3.68 31.66
C PRO A 38 33.95 3.76 32.89
N PRO A 39 33.12 4.82 33.02
CA PRO A 39 32.21 4.95 34.14
C PRO A 39 31.18 3.82 34.13
N SER A 40 31.00 3.18 35.29
CA SER A 40 29.96 2.17 35.51
C SER A 40 28.57 2.77 35.28
N PRO A 41 27.66 2.05 34.60
CA PRO A 41 26.30 2.52 34.36
C PRO A 41 25.54 2.62 35.68
N THR A 42 24.93 3.77 35.93
CA THR A 42 23.99 3.97 37.04
C THR A 42 22.74 3.10 36.83
N PRO A 43 22.24 2.42 37.87
CA PRO A 43 21.07 1.56 37.75
C PRO A 43 19.81 2.40 37.48
N PHE A 44 19.08 2.00 36.45
CA PHE A 44 17.77 2.54 36.10
C PHE A 44 16.79 2.35 37.28
N LYS A 45 16.27 3.47 37.81
CA LYS A 45 15.26 3.46 38.87
C LYS A 45 13.90 3.20 38.23
N ALA A 46 13.27 2.06 38.54
CA ALA A 46 11.97 1.70 38.00
C ALA A 46 10.91 2.79 38.29
N PRO A 47 10.06 3.17 37.32
CA PRO A 47 8.97 4.11 37.57
C PRO A 47 7.97 3.50 38.57
N GLY A 48 7.54 4.32 39.53
CA GLY A 48 6.58 3.91 40.56
C GLY A 48 5.24 3.50 39.95
N LYS A 49 4.58 2.51 40.56
CA LYS A 49 3.25 2.02 40.16
C LYS A 49 2.24 3.18 40.11
N LEU A 50 1.77 3.50 38.90
CA LEU A 50 0.59 4.36 38.70
C LEU A 50 -0.64 3.68 39.32
N LYS A 51 -1.33 4.39 40.22
CA LYS A 51 -2.64 3.97 40.73
C LYS A 51 -3.68 4.27 39.66
N TYR A 52 -4.28 3.23 39.08
CA TYR A 52 -5.40 3.39 38.14
C TYR A 52 -6.71 3.66 38.89
N PRO A 53 -7.63 4.45 38.31
CA PRO A 53 -8.98 4.61 38.86
C PRO A 53 -9.74 3.26 38.85
N PRO A 54 -10.73 3.09 39.74
CA PRO A 54 -11.56 1.88 39.78
C PRO A 54 -12.33 1.67 38.47
N PRO A 55 -12.69 0.41 38.12
CA PRO A 55 -13.43 0.10 36.90
C PRO A 55 -14.77 0.85 36.84
N ALA A 56 -15.14 1.31 35.65
CA ALA A 56 -16.45 1.93 35.43
C ALA A 56 -17.57 0.87 35.49
N PRO A 57 -18.79 1.24 35.94
CA PRO A 57 -19.95 0.35 35.91
C PRO A 57 -20.36 -0.05 34.46
N PRO A 58 -21.04 -1.20 34.28
CA PRO A 58 -21.51 -1.70 32.98
C PRO A 58 -22.40 -0.69 32.23
N ASP A 59 -22.28 -0.59 30.89
CA ASP A 59 -23.21 0.21 30.07
C ASP A 59 -24.56 -0.52 29.96
N PRO A 60 -25.67 0.05 30.47
CA PRO A 60 -26.98 -0.58 30.43
C PRO A 60 -27.52 -0.77 29.00
N ASN A 61 -26.89 -0.20 27.97
CA ASN A 61 -27.32 -0.30 26.57
C ASN A 61 -26.51 -1.26 25.71
N ALA A 62 -25.49 -1.94 26.25
CA ALA A 62 -24.78 -2.87 25.41
C ALA A 62 -25.64 -4.10 25.10
N HIS A 63 -25.46 -4.61 23.90
CA HIS A 63 -26.11 -5.81 23.45
C HIS A 63 -25.06 -6.75 22.88
N THR A 64 -25.20 -8.03 23.18
CA THR A 64 -24.41 -9.08 22.55
C THR A 64 -25.00 -9.35 21.17
N THR A 65 -24.15 -9.31 20.16
CA THR A 65 -24.50 -9.67 18.78
C THR A 65 -23.38 -10.49 18.18
N THR A 66 -23.72 -11.41 17.28
CA THR A 66 -22.71 -12.06 16.46
C THR A 66 -22.29 -11.09 15.37
N VAL A 67 -21.01 -10.72 15.36
CA VAL A 67 -20.39 -9.97 14.26
C VAL A 67 -19.71 -10.99 13.36
N ILE A 68 -20.02 -10.90 12.07
CA ILE A 68 -19.40 -11.74 11.04
C ILE A 68 -18.60 -10.83 10.12
N GLY A 69 -17.32 -11.09 9.99
CA GLY A 69 -16.48 -10.31 9.10
C GLY A 69 -15.10 -10.92 8.89
N MET A 70 -14.40 -10.39 7.90
CA MET A 70 -12.99 -10.67 7.67
C MET A 70 -12.17 -10.07 8.80
N LEU A 71 -11.47 -10.90 9.56
CA LEU A 71 -10.45 -10.44 10.48
C LEU A 71 -9.40 -9.67 9.67
N THR A 72 -9.17 -8.41 10.01
CA THR A 72 -8.22 -7.53 9.34
C THR A 72 -7.27 -6.95 10.38
N PHE A 73 -6.05 -6.66 9.95
CA PHE A 73 -5.09 -5.90 10.71
C PHE A 73 -5.08 -4.45 10.23
N VAL A 74 -5.10 -3.53 11.19
CA VAL A 74 -5.05 -2.09 10.96
C VAL A 74 -3.75 -1.58 11.56
N ASP A 75 -2.87 -1.12 10.69
CA ASP A 75 -1.63 -0.45 11.07
C ASP A 75 -1.92 1.03 11.23
N THR A 76 -1.79 1.58 12.46
CA THR A 76 -2.11 3.00 12.72
C THR A 76 -0.92 3.94 12.57
N HIS A 77 0.24 3.46 12.09
CA HIS A 77 1.45 4.26 11.84
C HIS A 77 2.04 5.03 13.04
N ASP A 78 1.44 4.89 14.21
CA ASP A 78 1.86 5.48 15.49
C ASP A 78 2.56 4.44 16.39
N GLY A 79 2.96 3.31 15.81
CA GLY A 79 3.51 2.16 16.54
C GLY A 79 2.45 1.32 17.25
N ASN A 80 1.18 1.72 17.17
CA ASN A 80 0.06 0.91 17.62
C ASN A 80 -0.49 0.15 16.41
N SER A 81 -0.91 -1.09 16.63
CA SER A 81 -1.65 -1.83 15.63
C SER A 81 -2.82 -2.52 16.28
N ARG A 82 -3.91 -2.66 15.52
CA ARG A 82 -5.18 -3.15 16.04
C ARG A 82 -5.79 -4.14 15.06
N PHE A 83 -6.49 -5.13 15.56
CA PHE A 83 -7.33 -5.97 14.72
C PHE A 83 -8.67 -5.28 14.49
N ALA A 84 -9.40 -5.70 13.45
CA ALA A 84 -10.80 -5.37 13.22
C ALA A 84 -11.51 -6.51 12.47
N LEU A 85 -12.84 -6.49 12.40
CA LEU A 85 -13.63 -7.31 11.48
C LEU A 85 -14.20 -6.45 10.37
N ILE A 86 -14.16 -6.88 9.12
CA ILE A 86 -14.83 -6.21 8.00
C ILE A 86 -15.98 -7.08 7.52
N ASP A 87 -17.21 -6.64 7.69
CA ASP A 87 -18.37 -7.40 7.22
C ASP A 87 -18.53 -7.34 5.69
N ALA A 88 -19.52 -8.06 5.15
CA ALA A 88 -19.79 -8.14 3.72
C ALA A 88 -20.20 -6.80 3.08
N ASP A 89 -20.68 -5.85 3.90
CA ASP A 89 -21.09 -4.51 3.47
C ASP A 89 -19.93 -3.50 3.59
N GLY A 90 -18.75 -3.97 4.00
CA GLY A 90 -17.54 -3.18 4.19
C GLY A 90 -17.51 -2.40 5.49
N ASN A 91 -18.43 -2.66 6.43
CA ASN A 91 -18.42 -2.05 7.75
C ASN A 91 -17.31 -2.71 8.58
N VAL A 92 -16.53 -1.89 9.28
CA VAL A 92 -15.38 -2.32 10.06
C VAL A 92 -15.68 -2.30 11.56
N THR A 93 -15.63 -3.43 12.26
CA THR A 93 -15.78 -3.50 13.71
C THR A 93 -14.40 -3.59 14.36
N PRO A 94 -13.84 -2.51 14.94
CA PRO A 94 -12.50 -2.53 15.52
C PRO A 94 -12.46 -3.29 16.86
N PHE A 95 -11.29 -3.87 17.15
CA PHE A 95 -10.97 -4.38 18.48
C PHE A 95 -10.23 -3.34 19.34
N PRO A 96 -10.32 -3.43 20.68
CA PRO A 96 -9.51 -2.64 21.59
C PRO A 96 -8.01 -2.81 21.35
N TYR A 97 -7.24 -1.79 21.71
CA TYR A 97 -5.78 -1.86 21.68
C TYR A 97 -5.25 -3.03 22.53
N GLY A 98 -4.28 -3.77 21.99
CA GLY A 98 -3.68 -4.94 22.65
C GLY A 98 -4.53 -6.21 22.60
N TYR A 99 -5.75 -6.17 22.06
CA TYR A 99 -6.53 -7.38 21.82
C TYR A 99 -5.81 -8.25 20.79
N GLN A 100 -5.60 -9.52 21.14
CA GLN A 100 -5.15 -10.57 20.24
C GLN A 100 -6.32 -11.53 20.03
N PRO A 101 -6.81 -11.71 18.78
CA PRO A 101 -7.72 -12.78 18.46
C PRO A 101 -7.16 -14.13 18.90
N PRO A 102 -8.00 -15.10 19.29
CA PRO A 102 -7.53 -16.45 19.58
C PRO A 102 -6.76 -17.04 18.39
N ASP A 103 -5.72 -17.82 18.67
CA ASP A 103 -4.95 -18.51 17.61
C ASP A 103 -5.75 -19.64 16.94
N VAL A 104 -6.81 -20.13 17.59
CA VAL A 104 -7.70 -21.18 17.10
C VAL A 104 -9.17 -20.86 17.33
N ASP A 105 -10.05 -21.39 16.48
CA ASP A 105 -11.50 -21.31 16.58
C ASP A 105 -12.08 -22.30 17.62
N ASP A 106 -13.40 -22.26 17.79
CA ASP A 106 -14.17 -23.14 18.66
C ASP A 106 -14.07 -24.64 18.30
N THR A 107 -13.54 -24.97 17.12
CA THR A 107 -13.25 -26.35 16.69
C THR A 107 -11.77 -26.73 16.82
N GLY A 108 -10.91 -25.80 17.26
CA GLY A 108 -9.46 -25.96 17.32
C GLY A 108 -8.73 -25.73 15.99
N GLY A 109 -9.43 -25.25 14.95
CA GLY A 109 -8.85 -24.84 13.68
C GLY A 109 -8.12 -23.50 13.80
N PRO A 110 -6.97 -23.28 13.13
CA PRO A 110 -6.24 -22.02 13.27
C PRO A 110 -7.05 -20.85 12.71
N ILE A 111 -7.06 -19.73 13.45
CA ILE A 111 -7.56 -18.43 13.00
C ILE A 111 -6.37 -17.61 12.56
N SER A 112 -6.51 -16.96 11.42
CA SER A 112 -5.56 -15.97 10.93
C SER A 112 -6.31 -14.73 10.50
N VAL A 113 -5.60 -13.60 10.49
CA VAL A 113 -6.11 -12.43 9.79
C VAL A 113 -6.39 -12.84 8.33
N GLY A 114 -7.39 -12.23 7.73
CA GLY A 114 -7.98 -12.64 6.47
C GLY A 114 -8.97 -13.79 6.62
N ASP A 115 -9.17 -14.43 7.78
CA ASP A 115 -10.30 -15.37 7.90
C ASP A 115 -11.62 -14.60 8.07
N ILE A 116 -12.68 -15.08 7.43
CA ILE A 116 -14.04 -14.68 7.79
C ILE A 116 -14.37 -15.41 9.09
N ILE A 117 -14.52 -14.66 10.17
CA ILE A 117 -14.86 -15.21 11.48
C ILE A 117 -16.20 -14.68 11.95
N ALA A 118 -16.96 -15.54 12.61
CA ALA A 118 -18.08 -15.15 13.45
C ALA A 118 -17.57 -15.03 14.88
N MET A 119 -17.97 -13.98 15.57
CA MET A 119 -17.74 -13.88 17.01
C MET A 119 -18.88 -13.17 17.70
N GLU A 120 -19.22 -13.63 18.89
CA GLU A 120 -20.11 -12.89 19.77
C GLU A 120 -19.39 -11.69 20.36
N CYS A 121 -19.85 -10.50 20.00
CA CYS A 121 -19.35 -9.23 20.47
C CYS A 121 -20.41 -8.56 21.33
N THR A 122 -20.03 -8.10 22.52
CA THR A 122 -20.86 -7.16 23.27
C THR A 122 -20.55 -5.76 22.78
N LEU A 123 -21.42 -5.21 21.93
CA LEU A 123 -21.23 -3.87 21.37
C LEU A 123 -21.77 -2.82 22.33
N GLY A 124 -20.87 -2.01 22.88
CA GLY A 124 -21.21 -0.80 23.63
C GLY A 124 -21.50 0.39 22.70
N ARG A 125 -21.74 1.57 23.30
CA ARG A 125 -22.03 2.83 22.57
C ARG A 125 -21.00 3.21 21.49
N THR A 126 -19.77 2.73 21.61
CA THR A 126 -18.65 3.03 20.74
C THR A 126 -18.48 2.05 19.57
N GLY A 127 -19.21 0.94 19.56
CA GLY A 127 -19.13 -0.07 18.50
C GLY A 127 -17.83 -0.89 18.50
N TYR A 128 -17.01 -0.83 19.54
CA TYR A 128 -15.89 -1.75 19.69
C TYR A 128 -16.39 -3.14 20.12
N CYS A 129 -15.79 -4.18 19.55
CA CYS A 129 -15.95 -5.53 20.04
C CYS A 129 -14.82 -5.81 21.06
N SER A 130 -15.11 -5.93 22.35
CA SER A 130 -14.09 -6.31 23.35
C SER A 130 -14.22 -7.76 23.79
N ALA A 131 -13.10 -8.48 23.94
CA ALA A 131 -13.04 -9.74 24.67
C ALA A 131 -12.55 -9.51 26.10
N CYS A 132 -13.24 -10.10 27.08
CA CYS A 132 -12.67 -10.27 28.42
C CYS A 132 -12.32 -11.76 28.56
N PRO A 133 -11.09 -12.11 28.96
CA PRO A 133 -10.80 -13.49 29.27
C PRO A 133 -11.67 -13.90 30.45
N GLY A 134 -12.46 -14.96 30.26
CA GLY A 134 -13.16 -15.64 31.34
C GLY A 134 -12.14 -16.26 32.29
N GLY A 135 -11.74 -15.50 33.30
CA GLY A 135 -10.99 -15.97 34.47
C GLY A 135 -11.32 -15.01 35.61
N GLU A 136 -11.86 -15.55 36.70
CA GLU A 136 -12.56 -14.84 37.79
C GLU A 136 -11.75 -13.73 38.52
N ASN A 137 -10.53 -13.37 38.09
CA ASN A 137 -9.71 -12.34 38.75
C ASN A 137 -8.82 -11.48 37.81
N ALA A 138 -9.08 -11.42 36.50
CA ALA A 138 -8.30 -10.55 35.60
C ALA A 138 -8.91 -9.12 35.50
N THR A 139 -8.31 -8.14 36.17
CA THR A 139 -8.64 -6.72 35.97
C THR A 139 -8.05 -6.20 34.65
N CYS A 140 -8.89 -6.01 33.64
CA CYS A 140 -8.52 -5.33 32.40
C CYS A 140 -8.40 -3.82 32.64
N THR A 141 -7.19 -3.26 32.60
CA THR A 141 -6.95 -1.81 32.49
C THR A 141 -7.02 -1.40 31.02
N CYS A 142 -8.12 -0.76 30.61
CA CYS A 142 -8.29 -0.17 29.28
C CYS A 142 -7.39 1.10 29.13
N PRO A 143 -6.78 1.39 27.97
CA PRO A 143 -6.07 2.65 27.76
C PRO A 143 -7.03 3.83 27.92
N ALA A 144 -6.57 4.87 28.60
CA ALA A 144 -7.28 6.13 28.75
C ALA A 144 -7.32 6.85 27.40
N GLU A 145 -8.32 6.55 26.58
CA GLU A 145 -8.84 7.49 25.58
C GLU A 145 -10.21 7.97 26.09
N ASP A 146 -10.19 9.17 26.65
CA ASP A 146 -10.84 9.53 27.90
C ASP A 146 -12.19 10.22 27.71
N THR A 147 -13.20 9.49 27.22
CA THR A 147 -14.63 9.79 27.50
C THR A 147 -15.65 8.70 27.12
N THR A 148 -15.26 7.43 26.90
CA THR A 148 -16.26 6.38 26.63
C THR A 148 -16.29 5.29 27.69
N GLN A 149 -17.45 5.15 28.30
CA GLN A 149 -17.75 4.27 29.41
C GLN A 149 -18.38 2.97 28.90
N ALA A 150 -17.59 1.89 28.93
CA ALA A 150 -17.90 0.49 29.28
C ALA A 150 -17.08 -0.49 28.40
N CYS A 151 -16.08 -1.12 29.00
CA CYS A 151 -15.44 -2.33 28.48
C CYS A 151 -16.35 -3.52 28.89
N MET A 152 -16.98 -4.22 27.94
CA MET A 152 -17.80 -5.42 28.24
C MET A 152 -17.42 -6.60 27.36
N GLY A 153 -17.25 -7.76 28.01
CA GLY A 153 -16.54 -8.91 27.44
C GLY A 153 -17.28 -9.67 26.35
N ALA A 154 -16.47 -10.25 25.47
CA ALA A 154 -16.75 -11.42 24.64
C ALA A 154 -16.02 -12.62 25.25
N ASN A 155 -16.67 -13.78 25.24
CA ASN A 155 -16.03 -15.04 25.60
C ASN A 155 -15.12 -15.47 24.43
N GLN A 156 -13.83 -15.73 24.69
CA GLN A 156 -12.93 -16.23 23.64
C GLN A 156 -13.40 -17.56 23.04
N ALA A 157 -14.27 -18.30 23.74
CA ALA A 157 -14.78 -19.62 23.34
C ALA A 157 -15.81 -19.61 22.19
N THR A 158 -16.16 -18.46 21.61
CA THR A 158 -17.23 -18.34 20.59
C THR A 158 -16.74 -17.77 19.26
N VAL A 159 -15.44 -17.84 18.97
CA VAL A 159 -14.92 -17.44 17.65
C VAL A 159 -14.94 -18.65 16.73
N SER A 160 -15.79 -18.62 15.71
CA SER A 160 -15.88 -19.69 14.71
C SER A 160 -15.34 -19.20 13.38
N ARG A 161 -14.41 -19.94 12.77
CA ARG A 161 -13.93 -19.67 11.42
C ARG A 161 -14.98 -20.15 10.42
N ILE A 162 -15.51 -19.23 9.61
CA ILE A 162 -16.51 -19.57 8.59
C ILE A 162 -15.80 -20.05 7.32
N VAL A 163 -14.91 -19.21 6.78
CA VAL A 163 -14.10 -19.51 5.58
C VAL A 163 -12.82 -18.65 5.58
N PRO A 164 -11.75 -19.10 4.91
CA PRO A 164 -10.64 -18.22 4.56
C PRO A 164 -11.05 -17.12 3.57
N ALA A 165 -10.70 -15.83 3.77
CA ALA A 165 -11.11 -14.77 2.84
C ALA A 165 -10.53 -14.91 1.44
N TRP A 166 -9.46 -15.68 1.25
CA TRP A 166 -8.97 -15.94 -0.10
C TRP A 166 -9.98 -16.70 -0.96
N GLN A 167 -10.86 -17.52 -0.35
CA GLN A 167 -11.97 -18.15 -1.07
C GLN A 167 -13.05 -17.14 -1.49
N VAL A 168 -13.06 -15.94 -0.91
CA VAL A 168 -14.08 -14.89 -1.13
C VAL A 168 -13.53 -13.72 -1.97
N ALA A 169 -12.26 -13.38 -1.81
CA ALA A 169 -11.63 -12.17 -2.38
C ALA A 169 -11.00 -12.38 -3.77
N GLY A 170 -11.04 -13.60 -4.34
CA GLY A 170 -10.42 -13.89 -5.64
C GLY A 170 -8.89 -13.77 -5.65
N PHE A 171 -8.27 -13.57 -4.49
CA PHE A 171 -6.84 -13.75 -4.27
C PHE A 171 -6.64 -15.25 -4.03
N ASP A 172 -6.05 -16.00 -4.97
CA ASP A 172 -5.76 -17.43 -4.77
C ASP A 172 -4.34 -17.61 -4.18
N PRO A 173 -4.20 -17.81 -2.85
CA PRO A 173 -2.92 -18.05 -2.22
C PRO A 173 -2.32 -19.43 -2.57
N ASN A 174 -3.06 -20.31 -3.26
CA ASN A 174 -2.54 -21.61 -3.65
C ASN A 174 -1.83 -21.58 -5.01
N ASN A 175 -1.85 -20.45 -5.72
CA ASN A 175 -1.13 -20.29 -6.99
C ASN A 175 -0.17 -19.07 -7.06
N PRO A 176 0.74 -18.89 -6.08
CA PRO A 176 1.71 -17.79 -6.09
C PRO A 176 2.86 -17.98 -7.08
N LYS A 177 3.03 -19.19 -7.64
CA LYS A 177 4.12 -19.52 -8.57
C LYS A 177 3.78 -19.26 -10.03
N GLN A 178 2.54 -18.93 -10.37
CA GLN A 178 2.26 -18.42 -11.70
C GLN A 178 2.37 -16.90 -11.67
N GLY A 179 3.46 -16.39 -12.26
CA GLY A 179 3.58 -15.00 -12.70
C GLY A 179 2.55 -14.60 -13.77
N THR A 180 1.33 -15.14 -13.72
CA THR A 180 0.17 -14.51 -14.34
C THR A 180 -0.06 -13.21 -13.61
N ALA A 181 0.45 -12.14 -14.21
CA ALA A 181 0.22 -10.76 -13.81
C ALA A 181 -1.22 -10.61 -13.31
N MET A 182 -1.39 -10.33 -12.01
CA MET A 182 -2.68 -9.89 -11.51
C MET A 182 -2.94 -8.52 -12.13
N ASN A 183 -3.70 -8.50 -13.21
CA ASN A 183 -4.25 -7.27 -13.74
C ASN A 183 -5.28 -6.76 -12.73
N ILE A 184 -4.86 -5.87 -11.85
CA ILE A 184 -5.70 -5.29 -10.81
C ILE A 184 -6.58 -4.24 -11.47
N ASN A 185 -7.88 -4.54 -11.54
CA ASN A 185 -8.92 -3.59 -11.93
C ASN A 185 -9.40 -2.83 -10.70
N TYR A 186 -8.75 -1.72 -10.41
CA TYR A 186 -9.00 -0.90 -9.23
C TYR A 186 -10.18 0.04 -9.48
N LYS A 187 -11.33 -0.18 -8.82
CA LYS A 187 -12.50 0.71 -8.89
C LYS A 187 -12.56 1.59 -7.64
N LEU A 188 -12.14 2.84 -7.78
CA LEU A 188 -11.86 3.75 -6.66
C LEU A 188 -12.93 4.83 -6.51
N LEU A 189 -13.47 4.96 -5.29
CA LEU A 189 -14.21 6.13 -4.83
C LEU A 189 -13.33 6.95 -3.86
N VAL A 190 -13.11 8.22 -4.18
CA VAL A 190 -12.43 9.17 -3.28
C VAL A 190 -13.48 10.09 -2.64
N MET A 191 -13.62 10.00 -1.32
CA MET A 191 -14.54 10.82 -0.54
C MET A 191 -13.80 12.00 0.07
N ILE A 192 -14.15 13.21 -0.35
CA ILE A 192 -13.72 14.46 0.26
C ILE A 192 -14.64 14.69 1.46
N LEU A 193 -14.13 14.49 2.67
CA LEU A 193 -14.96 14.57 3.86
C LEU A 193 -15.20 16.02 4.25
N ASP A 194 -16.46 16.39 4.39
CA ASP A 194 -16.89 17.71 4.82
C ASP A 194 -17.45 17.66 6.24
N TYR A 195 -16.64 18.14 7.18
CA TYR A 195 -16.99 18.28 8.59
C TYR A 195 -17.20 19.77 8.96
N SER A 196 -17.62 20.61 8.01
CA SER A 196 -17.88 22.04 8.25
C SER A 196 -18.86 22.30 9.38
N ALA A 197 -19.82 21.38 9.62
CA ALA A 197 -20.76 21.46 10.74
C ALA A 197 -20.09 21.49 12.12
N CYS A 198 -18.86 21.00 12.24
CA CYS A 198 -18.03 21.09 13.44
C CYS A 198 -16.74 21.91 13.23
N GLY A 199 -16.69 22.78 12.21
CA GLY A 199 -15.58 23.70 11.97
C GLY A 199 -14.41 23.14 11.16
N TYR A 200 -14.55 21.95 10.56
CA TYR A 200 -13.49 21.29 9.79
C TYR A 200 -13.88 21.14 8.31
N ALA A 201 -13.86 22.24 7.57
CA ALA A 201 -14.18 22.25 6.14
C ALA A 201 -13.08 21.60 5.28
N PRO A 202 -13.44 20.95 4.16
CA PRO A 202 -12.46 20.44 3.21
C PRO A 202 -11.81 21.59 2.45
N THR A 203 -10.56 21.41 2.03
CA THR A 203 -9.82 22.41 1.24
C THR A 203 -9.60 22.00 -0.22
N LEU A 204 -9.95 20.77 -0.58
CA LEU A 204 -9.94 20.29 -1.97
C LEU A 204 -11.36 20.12 -2.47
N ASP A 205 -11.56 20.35 -3.77
CA ASP A 205 -12.81 20.06 -4.46
C ASP A 205 -12.69 18.81 -5.35
N VAL A 206 -13.82 18.38 -5.92
CA VAL A 206 -13.89 17.20 -6.79
C VAL A 206 -12.99 17.32 -8.01
N ASP A 207 -12.89 18.51 -8.62
CA ASP A 207 -12.06 18.71 -9.81
C ASP A 207 -10.57 18.55 -9.48
N THR A 208 -10.12 19.16 -8.38
CA THR A 208 -8.73 19.09 -7.92
C THR A 208 -8.34 17.66 -7.58
N VAL A 209 -9.18 16.93 -6.85
CA VAL A 209 -8.95 15.51 -6.52
C VAL A 209 -8.94 14.65 -7.78
N THR A 210 -9.88 14.89 -8.71
CA THR A 210 -9.91 14.14 -9.98
C THR A 210 -8.63 14.38 -10.78
N LYS A 211 -8.15 15.62 -10.87
CA LYS A 211 -6.89 15.95 -11.56
C LYS A 211 -5.66 15.38 -10.87
N LEU A 212 -5.67 15.31 -9.54
CA LEU A 212 -4.61 14.70 -8.76
C LEU A 212 -4.49 13.20 -9.05
N TYR A 213 -5.62 12.49 -9.08
CA TYR A 213 -5.62 11.05 -9.31
C TYR A 213 -5.47 10.68 -10.79
N MET A 214 -6.23 11.33 -11.67
CA MET A 214 -6.37 10.94 -13.08
C MET A 214 -5.58 11.82 -14.05
N GLY A 215 -4.86 12.83 -13.54
CA GLY A 215 -4.13 13.80 -14.34
C GLY A 215 -4.98 14.96 -14.84
N PRO A 216 -4.36 16.01 -15.43
CA PRO A 216 -5.05 17.23 -15.88
C PRO A 216 -6.23 16.98 -16.83
N ASN A 217 -6.12 15.96 -17.68
CA ASN A 217 -7.13 15.58 -18.68
C ASN A 217 -8.20 14.62 -18.13
N ARG A 218 -8.06 14.17 -16.87
CA ARG A 218 -8.98 13.24 -16.20
C ARG A 218 -9.12 11.88 -16.92
N ASP A 219 -8.09 11.46 -17.63
CA ASP A 219 -8.08 10.27 -18.49
C ASP A 219 -7.24 9.12 -17.92
N GLY A 220 -6.58 9.32 -16.78
CA GLY A 220 -5.69 8.34 -16.16
C GLY A 220 -4.28 8.33 -16.75
N ASN A 221 -3.99 9.16 -17.75
CA ASN A 221 -2.66 9.28 -18.37
C ASN A 221 -1.75 10.29 -17.63
N GLY A 222 -2.13 10.70 -16.43
CA GLY A 222 -1.35 11.54 -15.54
C GLY A 222 -1.70 11.30 -14.07
N GLY A 223 -1.17 12.15 -13.19
CA GLY A 223 -1.48 12.08 -11.75
C GLY A 223 -1.01 10.77 -11.10
N VAL A 224 -1.75 10.31 -10.10
CA VAL A 224 -1.49 9.06 -9.37
C VAL A 224 -1.68 7.83 -10.27
N ALA A 225 -2.66 7.83 -11.17
CA ALA A 225 -2.94 6.71 -12.08
C ALA A 225 -1.73 6.39 -12.98
N ASP A 226 -1.09 7.41 -13.57
CA ASP A 226 0.15 7.24 -14.35
C ASP A 226 1.30 6.69 -13.50
N LYS A 227 1.40 7.09 -12.22
CA LYS A 227 2.42 6.55 -11.31
C LYS A 227 2.22 5.07 -11.04
N PHE A 228 0.99 4.63 -10.77
CA PHE A 228 0.70 3.20 -10.64
C PHE A 228 0.99 2.44 -11.93
N SER A 229 0.55 2.95 -13.08
CA SER A 229 0.79 2.31 -14.37
C SER A 229 2.29 2.11 -14.63
N ARG A 230 3.11 3.13 -14.36
CA ARG A 230 4.57 3.05 -14.53
C ARG A 230 5.24 2.10 -13.53
N CYS A 231 4.86 2.15 -12.25
CA CYS A 231 5.47 1.30 -11.23
C CYS A 231 5.02 -0.17 -11.31
N SER A 232 3.85 -0.43 -11.88
CA SER A 232 3.27 -1.77 -12.03
C SER A 232 3.42 -2.36 -13.43
N TYR A 233 4.02 -1.63 -14.38
CA TYR A 233 4.15 -2.03 -15.78
C TYR A 233 2.78 -2.29 -16.44
N GLY A 234 1.79 -1.47 -16.11
CA GLY A 234 0.41 -1.58 -16.58
C GLY A 234 -0.42 -2.66 -15.89
N LYS A 235 0.14 -3.40 -14.91
CA LYS A 235 -0.58 -4.46 -14.18
C LYS A 235 -1.55 -3.90 -13.14
N PHE A 236 -1.38 -2.64 -12.73
CA PHE A 236 -2.33 -1.93 -11.88
C PHE A 236 -3.00 -0.81 -12.67
N ASN A 237 -4.33 -0.87 -12.77
CA ASN A 237 -5.11 0.13 -13.48
C ASN A 237 -6.30 0.62 -12.65
N ILE A 238 -6.47 1.95 -12.56
CA ILE A 238 -7.68 2.57 -12.01
C ILE A 238 -8.77 2.52 -13.09
N SER A 239 -9.42 1.36 -13.19
CA SER A 239 -10.43 1.06 -14.21
C SER A 239 -11.72 1.89 -14.08
N TYR A 240 -12.02 2.37 -12.88
CA TYR A 240 -13.17 3.23 -12.60
C TYR A 240 -12.82 4.18 -11.46
N PHE A 241 -13.11 5.47 -11.64
CA PHE A 241 -12.77 6.51 -10.68
C PHE A 241 -13.94 7.46 -10.46
N GLN A 242 -14.22 7.79 -9.21
CA GLN A 242 -15.13 8.86 -8.84
C GLN A 242 -14.57 9.61 -7.63
N ALA A 243 -14.72 10.93 -7.62
CA ALA A 243 -14.55 11.74 -6.42
C ALA A 243 -15.88 12.40 -6.02
N ALA A 244 -16.17 12.47 -4.72
CA ALA A 244 -17.38 13.09 -4.20
C ALA A 244 -17.11 13.82 -2.89
N VAL A 245 -17.74 14.98 -2.69
CA VAL A 245 -17.83 15.59 -1.36
C VAL A 245 -18.93 14.86 -0.59
N VAL A 246 -18.60 14.41 0.63
CA VAL A 246 -19.50 13.67 1.51
C VAL A 246 -19.55 14.39 2.84
N THR A 247 -20.75 14.65 3.37
CA THR A 247 -20.97 15.38 4.62
C THR A 247 -21.45 14.43 5.74
N PRO A 248 -20.55 13.64 6.35
CA PRO A 248 -20.90 12.78 7.48
C PRO A 248 -21.20 13.59 8.75
N ALA A 249 -21.91 12.97 9.69
CA ALA A 249 -22.15 13.57 11.01
C ALA A 249 -20.83 13.68 11.79
N CYS A 250 -20.64 14.83 12.45
CA CYS A 250 -19.51 15.03 13.36
C CYS A 250 -19.72 14.27 14.68
N SER A 251 -18.62 13.81 15.28
CA SER A 251 -18.60 13.27 16.64
C SER A 251 -17.26 13.55 17.31
N ILE A 252 -17.22 13.49 18.65
CA ILE A 252 -15.98 13.61 19.43
C ILE A 252 -14.96 12.54 19.04
N ALA A 253 -15.42 11.32 18.74
CA ALA A 253 -14.58 10.23 18.24
C ALA A 253 -13.84 10.61 16.95
N ILE A 254 -14.44 11.45 16.10
CA ILE A 254 -13.81 11.95 14.87
C ILE A 254 -12.93 13.17 15.17
N THR A 255 -13.49 14.21 15.80
CA THR A 255 -12.84 15.52 15.90
C THR A 255 -11.70 15.59 16.92
N SER A 256 -11.74 14.71 17.92
CA SER A 256 -10.75 14.67 18.99
C SER A 256 -10.07 13.32 19.11
N GLY A 257 -10.79 12.23 18.85
CA GLY A 257 -10.25 10.87 18.97
C GLY A 257 -9.59 10.32 17.69
N CYS A 258 -9.72 10.99 16.55
CA CYS A 258 -9.28 10.48 15.24
C CYS A 258 -9.64 9.00 14.99
N SER A 259 -10.86 8.62 15.34
CA SER A 259 -11.35 7.26 15.13
C SER A 259 -11.52 7.01 13.64
N TRP A 260 -10.54 6.34 13.03
CA TRP A 260 -10.56 5.94 11.61
C TRP A 260 -11.82 5.15 11.25
N TRP A 261 -12.32 4.36 12.20
CA TRP A 261 -13.58 3.64 12.07
C TRP A 261 -14.78 4.60 12.00
N ALA A 262 -14.93 5.49 12.98
CA ALA A 262 -16.04 6.45 12.98
C ALA A 262 -16.02 7.33 11.72
N ILE A 263 -14.82 7.70 11.26
CA ILE A 263 -14.61 8.42 9.99
C ILE A 263 -15.16 7.62 8.81
N SER A 264 -14.69 6.38 8.63
CA SER A 264 -15.08 5.54 7.49
C SER A 264 -16.55 5.12 7.53
N SER A 265 -17.06 4.68 8.69
CA SER A 265 -18.46 4.28 8.88
C SER A 265 -19.44 5.44 8.61
N GLY A 266 -19.14 6.61 9.17
CA GLY A 266 -19.95 7.81 8.97
C GLY A 266 -19.92 8.28 7.52
N ALA A 267 -18.74 8.28 6.90
CA ALA A 267 -18.57 8.64 5.49
C ALA A 267 -19.28 7.66 4.55
N ASP A 268 -19.16 6.35 4.78
CA ASP A 268 -19.84 5.32 4.00
C ASP A 268 -21.36 5.48 4.09
N SER A 269 -21.89 5.66 5.29
CA SER A 269 -23.33 5.88 5.51
C SER A 269 -23.84 7.12 4.77
N ALA A 270 -23.11 8.23 4.90
CA ALA A 270 -23.45 9.47 4.20
C ALA A 270 -23.33 9.34 2.67
N ALA A 271 -22.29 8.67 2.17
CA ALA A 271 -22.10 8.42 0.75
C ALA A 271 -23.18 7.49 0.18
N LYS A 272 -23.57 6.43 0.90
CA LYS A 272 -24.68 5.53 0.51
C LYS A 272 -26.00 6.30 0.43
N ALA A 273 -26.26 7.21 1.38
CA ALA A 273 -27.45 8.07 1.36
C ALA A 273 -27.42 9.09 0.20
N GLN A 274 -26.25 9.66 -0.10
CA GLN A 274 -26.09 10.70 -1.13
C GLN A 274 -26.02 10.15 -2.56
N LEU A 275 -25.26 9.07 -2.78
CA LEU A 275 -24.98 8.50 -4.10
C LEU A 275 -25.91 7.32 -4.43
N GLY A 276 -26.54 6.74 -3.42
CA GLY A 276 -27.32 5.51 -3.51
C GLY A 276 -26.47 4.25 -3.30
N GLN A 277 -27.02 3.28 -2.58
CA GLN A 277 -26.36 2.01 -2.25
C GLN A 277 -25.81 1.28 -3.50
N VAL A 278 -26.61 1.17 -4.56
CA VAL A 278 -26.20 0.45 -5.79
C VAL A 278 -24.99 1.10 -6.45
N PHE A 279 -24.92 2.43 -6.47
CA PHE A 279 -23.78 3.14 -7.04
C PHE A 279 -22.53 2.96 -6.17
N PHE A 280 -22.69 3.07 -4.84
CA PHE A 280 -21.62 2.86 -3.88
C PHE A 280 -21.01 1.45 -4.00
N SER A 281 -21.84 0.41 -4.11
CA SER A 281 -21.38 -0.98 -4.23
C SER A 281 -20.63 -1.30 -5.54
N ASN A 282 -20.58 -0.37 -6.51
CA ASN A 282 -19.77 -0.55 -7.72
C ASN A 282 -18.27 -0.32 -7.49
N PHE A 283 -17.88 0.29 -6.37
CA PHE A 283 -16.48 0.55 -6.02
C PHE A 283 -15.93 -0.59 -5.17
N THR A 284 -14.69 -0.99 -5.45
CA THR A 284 -13.98 -2.04 -4.71
C THR A 284 -12.99 -1.46 -3.71
N TYR A 285 -12.67 -0.17 -3.84
CA TYR A 285 -11.77 0.54 -2.93
C TYR A 285 -12.29 1.95 -2.65
N VAL A 286 -12.06 2.42 -1.44
CA VAL A 286 -12.47 3.75 -0.99
C VAL A 286 -11.33 4.48 -0.29
N THR A 287 -11.13 5.73 -0.69
CA THR A 287 -10.18 6.63 -0.06
C THR A 287 -10.91 7.80 0.59
N TYR A 288 -10.65 8.04 1.87
CA TYR A 288 -11.19 9.17 2.63
C TYR A 288 -10.16 10.29 2.72
N LEU A 289 -10.50 11.48 2.21
CA LEU A 289 -9.66 12.66 2.36
C LEU A 289 -10.10 13.45 3.58
N ILE A 290 -9.21 13.50 4.57
CA ILE A 290 -9.46 14.16 5.85
C ILE A 290 -9.14 15.65 5.72
N PRO A 291 -10.05 16.55 6.15
CA PRO A 291 -9.81 17.99 6.21
C PRO A 291 -8.52 18.35 6.95
N PRO A 292 -7.76 19.36 6.48
CA PRO A 292 -6.51 19.74 7.12
C PRO A 292 -6.69 20.22 8.56
N GLY A 293 -7.87 20.76 8.91
CA GLY A 293 -8.16 21.17 10.29
C GLY A 293 -8.17 20.01 11.30
N LEU A 294 -8.33 18.76 10.84
CA LEU A 294 -8.27 17.57 11.69
C LEU A 294 -6.85 17.01 11.87
N GLN A 295 -5.82 17.64 11.27
CA GLN A 295 -4.44 17.13 11.35
C GLN A 295 -3.90 17.04 12.78
N SER A 296 -4.33 17.92 13.69
CA SER A 296 -3.91 17.87 15.10
C SER A 296 -4.48 16.65 15.84
N ALA A 297 -5.68 16.20 15.48
CA ALA A 297 -6.29 14.99 16.02
C ALA A 297 -5.77 13.73 15.29
N CYS A 298 -5.57 13.84 13.97
CA CYS A 298 -5.11 12.77 13.09
C CYS A 298 -3.69 13.05 12.58
N PRO A 299 -2.65 12.75 13.37
CA PRO A 299 -1.27 13.17 13.06
C PRO A 299 -0.63 12.40 11.91
N TRP A 300 -1.15 11.23 11.55
CA TRP A 300 -0.65 10.41 10.45
C TRP A 300 -0.93 11.06 9.10
N ALA A 301 0.00 10.96 8.14
CA ALA A 301 -0.18 11.53 6.79
C ALA A 301 -1.11 10.70 5.90
N GLY A 302 -1.13 9.40 6.16
CA GLY A 302 -2.07 8.43 5.59
C GLY A 302 -2.28 7.29 6.58
N LEU A 303 -3.36 6.55 6.38
CA LEU A 303 -3.71 5.33 7.09
C LEU A 303 -4.29 4.34 6.08
N SER A 304 -4.09 3.04 6.28
CA SER A 304 -4.70 2.04 5.41
C SER A 304 -4.97 0.73 6.13
N LEU A 305 -5.88 -0.06 5.55
CA LEU A 305 -6.09 -1.44 5.97
C LEU A 305 -5.04 -2.35 5.33
N LEU A 306 -4.62 -3.39 6.06
CA LEU A 306 -3.47 -4.19 5.68
C LEU A 306 -3.72 -5.70 5.75
N PRO A 307 -3.86 -6.38 4.59
CA PRO A 307 -4.60 -5.90 3.41
C PRO A 307 -6.03 -5.45 3.72
N GLY A 308 -6.66 -4.79 2.75
CA GLY A 308 -8.03 -4.34 2.85
C GLY A 308 -8.48 -3.57 1.61
N GLN A 309 -9.40 -2.63 1.80
CA GLN A 309 -9.99 -1.84 0.70
C GLN A 309 -10.16 -0.36 1.03
N ARG A 310 -9.62 0.09 2.16
CA ARG A 310 -9.90 1.40 2.72
C ARG A 310 -8.60 2.12 3.03
N THR A 311 -8.56 3.37 2.65
CA THR A 311 -7.43 4.26 2.84
C THR A 311 -7.93 5.59 3.35
N TRP A 312 -7.18 6.21 4.25
CA TRP A 312 -7.42 7.57 4.68
C TRP A 312 -6.17 8.40 4.40
N LEU A 313 -6.35 9.63 3.95
CA LEU A 313 -5.24 10.52 3.61
C LEU A 313 -5.52 11.90 4.18
N GLN A 314 -4.49 12.48 4.79
CA GLN A 314 -4.52 13.90 5.15
C GLN A 314 -4.55 14.75 3.90
N THR A 315 -5.33 15.82 3.95
CA THR A 315 -5.28 16.88 2.94
C THR A 315 -4.09 17.80 3.21
N SER A 316 -2.88 17.29 2.96
CA SER A 316 -1.61 17.98 3.24
C SER A 316 -0.55 17.68 2.18
N GLY A 317 0.56 18.42 2.23
CA GLY A 317 1.71 18.22 1.34
C GLY A 317 2.37 16.84 1.44
N TYR A 318 2.32 16.22 2.62
CA TYR A 318 2.84 14.86 2.84
C TYR A 318 1.75 13.78 2.80
N GLY A 319 0.47 14.17 2.71
CA GLY A 319 -0.69 13.30 2.56
C GLY A 319 -1.09 13.12 1.09
N VAL A 320 -2.36 13.39 0.74
CA VAL A 320 -2.91 13.16 -0.61
C VAL A 320 -2.16 13.92 -1.71
N LEU A 321 -1.54 15.07 -1.43
CA LEU A 321 -0.81 15.87 -2.41
C LEU A 321 0.52 15.23 -2.84
N ARG A 322 0.97 14.19 -2.12
CA ARG A 322 2.16 13.41 -2.45
C ARG A 322 1.75 12.06 -3.04
N TRP A 323 1.99 11.88 -4.35
CA TRP A 323 1.62 10.65 -5.06
C TRP A 323 2.19 9.38 -4.41
N ALA A 324 3.38 9.46 -3.83
CA ALA A 324 4.02 8.32 -3.17
C ALA A 324 3.29 7.94 -1.87
N THR A 325 2.73 8.90 -1.12
CA THR A 325 1.88 8.59 0.05
C THR A 325 0.57 7.93 -0.40
N VAL A 326 -0.04 8.41 -1.49
CA VAL A 326 -1.23 7.76 -2.06
C VAL A 326 -0.90 6.33 -2.49
N MET A 327 0.25 6.13 -3.15
CA MET A 327 0.73 4.81 -3.55
C MET A 327 0.96 3.89 -2.36
N GLN A 328 1.69 4.36 -1.35
CA GLN A 328 1.96 3.65 -0.11
C GLN A 328 0.67 3.14 0.54
N MET A 329 -0.27 4.05 0.80
CA MET A 329 -1.54 3.70 1.42
C MET A 329 -2.36 2.74 0.57
N THR A 330 -2.35 2.92 -0.74
CA THR A 330 -3.05 2.00 -1.64
C THR A 330 -2.44 0.61 -1.60
N ILE A 331 -1.10 0.46 -1.61
CA ILE A 331 -0.45 -0.85 -1.67
C ILE A 331 -0.36 -1.57 -0.31
N HIS A 332 -0.61 -0.86 0.79
CA HIS A 332 -0.98 -1.51 2.06
C HIS A 332 -2.24 -2.38 1.90
N ASN A 333 -3.22 -1.98 1.10
CA ASN A 333 -4.41 -2.81 0.83
C ASN A 333 -4.08 -4.16 0.16
N PHE A 334 -2.85 -4.33 -0.33
CA PHE A 334 -2.34 -5.55 -0.96
C PHE A 334 -1.30 -6.28 -0.09
N GLY A 335 -1.25 -5.97 1.22
CA GLY A 335 -0.41 -6.71 2.16
C GLY A 335 1.06 -6.29 2.15
N LEU A 336 1.38 -5.09 1.66
CA LEU A 336 2.71 -4.51 1.80
C LEU A 336 2.84 -3.74 3.11
N TRP A 337 4.00 -3.88 3.75
CA TRP A 337 4.39 -3.20 4.98
C TRP A 337 5.41 -2.12 4.68
N HIS A 338 5.66 -1.26 5.67
CA HIS A 338 6.69 -0.24 5.54
C HIS A 338 8.06 -0.84 5.26
N SER A 339 8.86 -0.09 4.52
CA SER A 339 10.26 -0.39 4.27
C SER A 339 11.12 0.26 5.34
N TRP A 340 12.23 -0.40 5.64
CA TRP A 340 13.09 -0.07 6.76
C TRP A 340 14.50 0.25 6.28
N ARG A 341 15.25 0.97 7.12
CA ARG A 341 16.69 1.10 6.99
C ARG A 341 17.32 1.13 8.37
N ASN A 342 18.39 0.37 8.58
CA ASN A 342 19.06 0.30 9.88
C ASN A 342 18.12 -0.08 11.05
N ASN A 343 17.10 -0.91 10.80
CA ASN A 343 16.04 -1.22 11.77
C ASN A 343 15.16 -0.03 12.20
N TRP A 344 15.14 1.04 11.42
CA TRP A 344 14.17 2.14 11.56
C TRP A 344 13.13 2.06 10.45
N GLU A 345 11.87 2.06 10.87
CA GLU A 345 10.73 2.09 9.97
C GLU A 345 10.73 3.41 9.19
N TYR A 346 10.27 3.37 7.95
CA TYR A 346 10.22 4.51 7.02
C TYR A 346 11.56 5.05 6.51
N GLU A 347 12.69 4.69 7.10
CA GLU A 347 14.00 5.27 6.74
C GLU A 347 14.57 4.76 5.40
N ASP A 348 13.80 3.98 4.65
CA ASP A 348 14.08 3.67 3.25
C ASP A 348 13.53 4.77 2.31
N TYR A 349 14.41 5.59 1.77
CA TYR A 349 14.06 6.67 0.83
C TYR A 349 14.06 6.20 -0.63
N THR A 350 14.17 4.89 -0.88
CA THR A 350 14.24 4.30 -2.23
C THR A 350 12.92 3.73 -2.73
N THR A 351 11.86 3.81 -1.92
CA THR A 351 10.54 3.27 -2.20
C THR A 351 9.44 4.10 -1.55
N ALA A 352 8.25 4.11 -2.15
CA ALA A 352 7.03 4.65 -1.59
C ALA A 352 6.63 3.98 -0.27
N MET A 353 7.07 2.74 -0.01
CA MET A 353 6.82 2.06 1.27
C MET A 353 7.71 2.54 2.42
N GLY A 354 8.72 3.37 2.14
CA GLY A 354 9.38 4.21 3.15
C GLY A 354 9.04 5.68 2.93
N ARG A 355 10.04 6.57 2.95
CA ARG A 355 9.85 8.02 2.70
C ARG A 355 10.20 8.46 1.27
N GLY A 356 10.50 7.53 0.38
CA GLY A 356 10.95 7.82 -0.98
C GLY A 356 9.82 8.23 -1.91
N ASP A 357 10.07 9.21 -2.79
CA ASP A 357 9.25 9.48 -3.97
C ASP A 357 9.68 8.58 -5.13
N ALA A 358 9.52 7.27 -4.95
CA ALA A 358 10.00 6.24 -5.88
C ALA A 358 9.03 5.06 -5.92
N CYS A 359 9.11 4.24 -6.98
CA CYS A 359 8.34 3.01 -7.06
C CYS A 359 8.73 2.03 -5.93
N PRO A 360 7.88 1.02 -5.66
CA PRO A 360 8.21 -0.06 -4.73
C PRO A 360 9.57 -0.70 -5.07
N ASN A 361 10.31 -1.14 -4.05
CA ASN A 361 11.59 -1.82 -4.26
C ASN A 361 11.38 -3.23 -4.82
N ALA A 362 12.45 -3.92 -5.23
CA ALA A 362 12.36 -5.22 -5.88
C ALA A 362 11.65 -6.29 -5.04
N ALA A 363 11.82 -6.29 -3.72
CA ALA A 363 11.12 -7.22 -2.85
C ALA A 363 9.61 -6.95 -2.86
N GLU A 364 9.19 -5.69 -2.83
CA GLU A 364 7.80 -5.25 -2.88
C GLU A 364 7.18 -5.52 -4.25
N LEU A 365 7.88 -5.21 -5.35
CA LEU A 365 7.45 -5.50 -6.71
C LEU A 365 7.26 -7.01 -6.95
N SER A 366 8.17 -7.84 -6.43
CA SER A 366 8.06 -9.30 -6.43
C SER A 366 6.77 -9.75 -5.74
N ARG A 367 6.51 -9.25 -4.53
CA ARG A 367 5.32 -9.60 -3.74
C ARG A 367 4.00 -9.19 -4.40
N LEU A 368 4.00 -8.04 -5.08
CA LEU A 368 2.83 -7.58 -5.84
C LEU A 368 2.64 -8.33 -7.17
N GLY A 369 3.59 -9.19 -7.58
CA GLY A 369 3.60 -9.80 -8.90
C GLY A 369 3.83 -8.79 -10.04
N TRP A 370 4.34 -7.61 -9.71
CA TRP A 370 4.60 -6.55 -10.68
C TRP A 370 5.91 -6.80 -11.42
N ALA A 371 6.90 -7.38 -10.75
CA ALA A 371 8.17 -7.76 -11.36
C ALA A 371 8.44 -9.27 -11.32
N THR A 372 9.30 -9.75 -12.22
CA THR A 372 9.83 -11.12 -12.24
C THR A 372 11.35 -11.11 -12.06
N ASP A 373 11.85 -12.20 -11.48
CA ASP A 373 13.27 -12.42 -11.27
C ASP A 373 14.02 -12.61 -12.59
N ALA A 374 15.32 -12.33 -12.57
CA ALA A 374 16.17 -12.49 -13.73
C ALA A 374 16.21 -13.97 -14.18
N ALA A 375 16.18 -14.16 -15.50
CA ALA A 375 16.39 -15.46 -16.13
C ALA A 375 17.68 -16.16 -15.65
N ASN A 376 17.77 -17.46 -15.94
CA ASN A 376 18.91 -18.33 -15.60
C ASN A 376 19.12 -18.46 -14.07
N GLY A 377 18.03 -18.74 -13.34
CA GLY A 377 18.08 -19.02 -11.90
C GLY A 377 18.21 -17.78 -11.01
N GLY A 378 17.94 -16.58 -11.54
CA GLY A 378 18.01 -15.34 -10.76
C GLY A 378 17.01 -15.26 -9.61
N GLY A 379 15.91 -16.02 -9.64
CA GLY A 379 14.90 -16.05 -8.58
C GLY A 379 15.18 -16.99 -7.42
N GLU A 380 16.19 -17.85 -7.51
CA GLU A 380 16.52 -18.79 -6.44
C GLU A 380 18.04 -19.02 -6.32
N ILE A 381 18.78 -17.94 -6.07
CA ILE A 381 20.24 -18.00 -5.98
C ILE A 381 20.65 -18.55 -4.62
N ASN A 382 21.00 -19.84 -4.58
CA ASN A 382 21.38 -20.60 -3.39
C ASN A 382 22.71 -21.36 -3.64
N THR A 383 23.09 -22.30 -2.77
CA THR A 383 24.26 -23.18 -2.98
C THR A 383 24.21 -24.01 -4.27
N GLY A 384 23.05 -24.23 -4.86
CA GLY A 384 22.90 -24.89 -6.17
C GLY A 384 23.26 -23.99 -7.35
N VAL A 385 23.11 -22.66 -7.21
CA VAL A 385 23.50 -21.68 -8.24
C VAL A 385 24.93 -21.20 -8.03
N LEU A 386 25.28 -20.82 -6.79
CA LEU A 386 26.63 -20.45 -6.40
C LEU A 386 27.38 -21.69 -5.89
N THR A 387 27.53 -22.71 -6.74
CA THR A 387 28.04 -24.04 -6.34
C THR A 387 29.38 -23.98 -5.64
N THR A 388 30.33 -23.23 -6.19
CA THR A 388 31.71 -23.17 -5.73
C THR A 388 31.99 -21.82 -5.06
N PRO A 389 32.39 -21.77 -3.78
CA PRO A 389 32.85 -20.54 -3.16
C PRO A 389 34.00 -19.90 -3.95
N GLY A 390 34.06 -18.58 -3.97
CA GLY A 390 35.08 -17.83 -4.72
C GLY A 390 34.83 -17.76 -6.23
N LYS A 391 33.75 -18.36 -6.75
CA LYS A 391 33.37 -18.25 -8.17
C LYS A 391 32.20 -17.28 -8.35
N TYR A 392 32.36 -16.40 -9.32
CA TYR A 392 31.31 -15.47 -9.73
C TYR A 392 30.31 -16.13 -10.67
N VAL A 393 29.03 -15.79 -10.47
CA VAL A 393 27.97 -15.95 -11.46
C VAL A 393 27.44 -14.55 -11.80
N THR A 394 27.15 -14.30 -13.08
CA THR A 394 26.86 -12.96 -13.59
C THR A 394 25.52 -12.90 -14.31
N TRP A 395 24.75 -11.86 -14.02
CA TRP A 395 23.50 -11.51 -14.69
C TRP A 395 23.59 -10.10 -15.27
N THR A 396 22.71 -9.80 -16.24
CA THR A 396 22.48 -8.43 -16.71
C THR A 396 21.10 -8.03 -16.24
N LEU A 397 21.02 -6.96 -15.46
CA LEU A 397 19.76 -6.44 -14.93
C LEU A 397 19.39 -5.14 -15.64
N PRO A 398 18.20 -5.05 -16.26
CA PRO A 398 17.64 -3.75 -16.63
C PRO A 398 17.27 -2.96 -15.37
N ALA A 399 17.30 -1.64 -15.45
CA ALA A 399 16.75 -0.80 -14.40
C ALA A 399 15.25 -1.09 -14.22
N THR A 400 14.78 -1.10 -12.98
CA THR A 400 13.39 -1.44 -12.66
C THR A 400 12.36 -0.59 -13.40
N TYR A 401 12.64 0.67 -13.75
CA TYR A 401 11.70 1.49 -14.52
C TYR A 401 11.51 1.03 -15.99
N VAL A 402 12.46 0.26 -16.54
CA VAL A 402 12.49 -0.15 -17.96
C VAL A 402 11.48 -1.25 -18.24
N THR A 403 11.42 -2.25 -17.37
CA THR A 403 10.57 -3.43 -17.54
C THR A 403 10.29 -4.07 -16.19
N GLY A 404 9.14 -4.73 -16.06
CA GLY A 404 8.82 -5.60 -14.93
C GLY A 404 9.49 -6.97 -15.06
N ASP A 405 9.96 -7.33 -16.24
CA ASP A 405 10.49 -8.67 -16.48
C ASP A 405 12.00 -8.75 -16.26
N ASN A 406 12.45 -9.79 -15.57
CA ASN A 406 13.86 -10.12 -15.39
C ASN A 406 14.71 -9.00 -14.74
N ASN A 407 14.15 -8.21 -13.83
CA ASN A 407 14.76 -6.95 -13.37
C ASN A 407 15.38 -7.01 -11.96
N TYR A 408 15.29 -8.15 -11.27
CA TYR A 408 15.92 -8.36 -9.96
C TYR A 408 16.51 -9.76 -9.79
N LEU A 409 17.42 -9.90 -8.83
CA LEU A 409 17.91 -11.18 -8.33
C LEU A 409 17.35 -11.44 -6.92
N ARG A 410 17.05 -12.69 -6.61
CA ARG A 410 16.65 -13.17 -5.29
C ARG A 410 17.65 -14.21 -4.78
N VAL A 411 18.32 -13.88 -3.68
CA VAL A 411 19.34 -14.74 -3.05
C VAL A 411 18.75 -15.41 -1.81
N LEU A 412 18.89 -16.72 -1.74
CA LEU A 412 18.52 -17.58 -0.62
C LEU A 412 19.83 -18.12 -0.02
N PRO A 413 20.44 -17.41 0.94
CA PRO A 413 21.78 -17.72 1.46
C PRO A 413 21.78 -18.95 2.37
N ASN A 414 21.34 -20.10 1.87
CA ASN A 414 21.28 -21.38 2.57
C ASN A 414 22.66 -21.98 2.91
N TRP A 415 23.75 -21.33 2.50
CA TRP A 415 25.11 -21.61 2.98
C TRP A 415 25.39 -20.99 4.35
N LEU A 416 24.55 -20.10 4.84
CA LEU A 416 24.68 -19.52 6.18
C LEU A 416 24.01 -20.43 7.22
N PRO A 417 24.65 -20.68 8.38
CA PRO A 417 24.04 -21.45 9.46
C PRO A 417 22.72 -20.86 9.95
N THR A 418 22.55 -19.53 9.86
CA THR A 418 21.36 -18.81 10.29
C THR A 418 20.15 -19.01 9.38
N TYR A 419 20.34 -19.48 8.15
CA TYR A 419 19.24 -19.59 7.18
C TYR A 419 18.23 -20.69 7.53
N GLY A 420 18.63 -21.70 8.31
CA GLY A 420 17.71 -22.68 8.88
C GLY A 420 16.90 -22.18 10.08
N ASN A 421 17.23 -21.01 10.63
CA ASN A 421 16.53 -20.46 11.80
C ASN A 421 15.41 -19.51 11.34
N THR A 422 14.17 -19.83 11.71
CA THR A 422 12.99 -19.09 11.22
C THR A 422 12.96 -17.61 11.62
N THR A 423 13.68 -17.23 12.68
CA THR A 423 13.76 -15.85 13.17
C THR A 423 14.84 -15.05 12.47
N PHE A 424 15.96 -15.69 12.12
CA PHE A 424 17.15 -15.01 11.58
C PHE A 424 17.36 -15.20 10.07
N ALA A 425 16.64 -16.13 9.44
CA ALA A 425 16.78 -16.38 8.01
C ALA A 425 16.33 -15.15 7.21
N LYS A 426 17.18 -14.73 6.26
CA LYS A 426 16.94 -13.57 5.39
C LYS A 426 17.16 -13.91 3.92
N ASN A 427 16.27 -13.44 3.05
CA ASN A 427 16.46 -13.44 1.60
C ASN A 427 16.98 -12.06 1.18
N LEU A 428 17.76 -11.99 0.10
CA LEU A 428 18.17 -10.72 -0.51
C LEU A 428 17.47 -10.48 -1.83
N TYR A 429 17.07 -9.24 -2.08
CA TYR A 429 16.57 -8.75 -3.37
C TYR A 429 17.53 -7.69 -3.92
N ILE A 430 18.05 -7.93 -5.12
CA ILE A 430 19.09 -7.10 -5.74
C ILE A 430 18.58 -6.57 -7.07
N ALA A 431 18.51 -5.24 -7.23
CA ALA A 431 17.99 -4.63 -8.47
C ALA A 431 18.63 -3.29 -8.78
N LEU A 432 18.69 -2.92 -10.06
CA LEU A 432 19.16 -1.62 -10.52
C LEU A 432 18.06 -0.55 -10.42
N ARG A 433 18.36 0.58 -9.80
CA ARG A 433 17.49 1.76 -9.75
C ARG A 433 18.13 2.93 -10.48
N VAL A 434 17.37 3.58 -11.37
CA VAL A 434 17.78 4.71 -12.21
C VAL A 434 16.67 5.77 -12.12
N PRO A 435 16.97 7.07 -12.04
CA PRO A 435 15.99 8.11 -11.73
C PRO A 435 15.17 8.49 -12.97
N LYS A 436 14.40 7.53 -13.49
CA LYS A 436 13.55 7.65 -14.69
C LYS A 436 12.21 6.95 -14.45
N GLY A 437 11.23 7.21 -15.31
CA GLY A 437 9.90 6.58 -15.18
C GLY A 437 9.23 6.95 -13.86
N GLY A 438 8.79 5.94 -13.10
CA GLY A 438 8.21 6.15 -11.76
C GLY A 438 9.25 6.52 -10.69
N ASP A 439 10.54 6.29 -10.94
CA ASP A 439 11.65 6.65 -10.05
C ASP A 439 12.26 8.03 -10.34
N ALA A 440 11.62 8.84 -11.19
CA ALA A 440 12.17 10.13 -11.65
C ALA A 440 12.49 11.12 -10.52
N SER A 441 11.86 10.99 -9.35
CA SER A 441 12.08 11.84 -8.18
C SER A 441 13.07 11.25 -7.16
N MET A 442 13.68 10.09 -7.46
CA MET A 442 14.69 9.46 -6.60
C MET A 442 15.95 10.34 -6.52
N SER A 443 16.41 10.63 -5.30
CA SER A 443 17.58 11.49 -5.09
C SER A 443 18.86 10.85 -5.63
N SER A 444 19.86 11.69 -5.94
CA SER A 444 21.15 11.26 -6.48
C SER A 444 21.92 10.30 -5.57
N THR A 445 21.69 10.37 -4.25
CA THR A 445 22.23 9.44 -3.25
C THR A 445 21.83 7.99 -3.55
N TYR A 446 20.59 7.78 -3.98
CA TYR A 446 20.01 6.46 -4.20
C TYR A 446 20.03 6.05 -5.67
N SER A 447 19.98 7.01 -6.58
CA SER A 447 19.85 6.76 -8.01
C SER A 447 21.13 6.21 -8.66
N ASN A 448 20.99 5.52 -9.81
CA ASN A 448 22.07 4.91 -10.60
C ASN A 448 22.90 3.90 -9.82
N ARG A 449 22.23 3.09 -8.98
CA ARG A 449 22.87 2.11 -8.09
C ARG A 449 22.14 0.78 -8.11
N VAL A 450 22.87 -0.28 -7.83
CA VAL A 450 22.28 -1.58 -7.51
C VAL A 450 21.93 -1.60 -6.03
N HIS A 451 20.65 -1.69 -5.72
CA HIS A 451 20.15 -1.74 -4.35
C HIS A 451 20.10 -3.19 -3.88
N VAL A 452 20.46 -3.41 -2.62
CA VAL A 452 20.32 -4.70 -1.95
C VAL A 452 19.36 -4.50 -0.78
N HIS A 453 18.23 -5.18 -0.86
CA HIS A 453 17.26 -5.26 0.22
C HIS A 453 17.31 -6.64 0.86
N GLU A 454 17.15 -6.71 2.18
CA GLU A 454 16.93 -7.96 2.90
C GLU A 454 15.48 -8.09 3.38
N VAL A 455 15.01 -9.33 3.51
CA VAL A 455 13.63 -9.66 3.89
C VAL A 455 13.64 -10.91 4.75
N ASN A 456 12.76 -11.01 5.76
CA ASN A 456 12.57 -12.26 6.52
C ASN A 456 12.25 -13.45 5.58
N ALA A 457 13.14 -14.44 5.52
CA ALA A 457 13.02 -15.55 4.58
C ALA A 457 11.86 -16.48 4.93
N THR A 458 11.59 -16.73 6.21
CA THR A 458 10.46 -17.57 6.64
C THR A 458 9.14 -16.99 6.16
N MET A 459 8.97 -15.70 6.37
CA MET A 459 7.74 -14.99 5.98
C MET A 459 7.61 -14.91 4.47
N GLU A 460 8.73 -14.69 3.78
CA GLU A 460 8.74 -14.59 2.33
C GLU A 460 8.52 -15.93 1.63
N ASN A 461 9.14 -17.01 2.12
CA ASN A 461 9.03 -18.34 1.54
C ASN A 461 7.69 -19.00 1.90
N GLY A 462 7.08 -18.62 3.04
CA GLY A 462 5.77 -19.08 3.46
C GLY A 462 4.60 -18.33 2.80
N PHE A 463 4.85 -17.18 2.17
CA PHE A 463 3.82 -16.42 1.48
C PHE A 463 3.31 -17.17 0.24
N PRO A 464 2.01 -17.09 -0.06
CA PRO A 464 0.94 -16.40 0.65
C PRO A 464 0.17 -17.29 1.63
N ALA A 465 0.56 -18.55 1.76
CA ALA A 465 -0.08 -19.49 2.69
C ALA A 465 0.03 -19.02 4.15
N TRP A 466 1.15 -18.37 4.49
CA TRP A 466 1.46 -17.90 5.83
C TRP A 466 1.99 -16.46 5.76
N PHE A 467 1.75 -15.65 6.80
CA PHE A 467 2.32 -14.30 6.95
C PHE A 467 1.80 -13.22 5.98
N THR A 468 0.55 -13.33 5.50
CA THR A 468 -0.11 -12.26 4.73
C THR A 468 -0.12 -10.92 5.48
N PHE A 469 -0.17 -10.97 6.82
CA PHE A 469 -0.32 -9.84 7.73
C PHE A 469 0.89 -9.61 8.62
N GLY A 470 2.02 -10.26 8.32
CA GLY A 470 3.22 -10.04 9.09
C GLY A 470 4.12 -9.03 8.39
N ASP A 471 4.69 -8.10 9.16
CA ASP A 471 5.79 -7.27 8.66
C ASP A 471 7.03 -8.13 8.43
N ARG A 472 7.32 -8.40 7.16
CA ARG A 472 8.53 -9.15 6.73
C ARG A 472 9.82 -8.32 6.84
N LYS A 473 9.71 -7.05 7.26
CA LYS A 473 10.78 -6.06 7.44
C LYS A 473 11.69 -6.01 6.22
N VAL A 474 11.17 -5.46 5.12
CA VAL A 474 11.98 -5.20 3.93
C VAL A 474 12.95 -4.07 4.28
N GLN A 475 14.25 -4.36 4.32
CA GLN A 475 15.25 -3.36 4.70
C GLN A 475 16.26 -3.13 3.59
N ILE A 476 16.51 -1.87 3.23
CA ILE A 476 17.66 -1.55 2.38
C ILE A 476 18.95 -1.64 3.20
N ILE A 477 19.89 -2.47 2.77
CA ILE A 477 21.16 -2.69 3.48
C ILE A 477 22.37 -2.17 2.71
N ASN A 478 22.30 -2.07 1.38
CA ASN A 478 23.40 -1.58 0.55
C ASN A 478 22.92 -0.89 -0.74
N MET A 479 23.73 0.04 -1.25
CA MET A 479 23.51 0.77 -2.50
C MET A 479 24.82 0.89 -3.29
N ILE A 480 25.00 0.00 -4.25
CA ILE A 480 26.30 -0.26 -4.89
C ILE A 480 26.40 0.58 -6.17
N PRO A 481 27.38 1.51 -6.27
CA PRO A 481 27.62 2.25 -7.51
C PRO A 481 28.00 1.35 -8.69
N PRO A 482 27.88 1.81 -9.95
CA PRO A 482 28.39 1.07 -11.11
C PRO A 482 29.91 0.91 -11.06
N SER A 483 30.43 -0.16 -11.66
CA SER A 483 31.87 -0.48 -11.73
C SER A 483 32.55 -0.59 -10.36
N THR A 484 31.83 -1.06 -9.33
CA THR A 484 32.37 -1.24 -7.98
C THR A 484 32.17 -2.66 -7.45
N ARG A 485 32.89 -2.97 -6.38
CA ARG A 485 32.79 -4.22 -5.63
C ARG A 485 32.36 -3.87 -4.21
N GLN A 486 31.31 -4.52 -3.74
CA GLN A 486 30.81 -4.40 -2.37
C GLN A 486 30.79 -5.76 -1.69
N VAL A 487 31.33 -5.82 -0.47
CA VAL A 487 31.19 -6.99 0.40
C VAL A 487 29.93 -6.80 1.24
N VAL A 488 29.05 -7.79 1.22
CA VAL A 488 27.86 -7.88 2.09
C VAL A 488 28.18 -8.93 3.15
N SER A 489 29.00 -8.51 4.13
CA SER A 489 29.69 -9.41 5.05
C SER A 489 28.75 -10.30 5.87
N GLY A 490 27.59 -9.80 6.29
CA GLY A 490 26.57 -10.59 6.99
C GLY A 490 26.04 -11.79 6.20
N TYR A 491 26.31 -11.84 4.90
CA TYR A 491 25.81 -12.87 3.98
C TYR A 491 26.92 -13.72 3.35
N ASN A 492 28.18 -13.50 3.74
CA ASN A 492 29.36 -14.06 3.07
C ASN A 492 29.28 -13.93 1.53
N LEU A 493 28.85 -12.75 1.06
CA LEU A 493 28.56 -12.49 -0.34
C LEU A 493 29.32 -11.25 -0.83
N VAL A 494 29.93 -11.36 -2.00
CA VAL A 494 30.47 -10.23 -2.75
C VAL A 494 29.54 -9.94 -3.91
N VAL A 495 29.15 -8.67 -4.03
CA VAL A 495 28.37 -8.14 -5.15
C VAL A 495 29.27 -7.21 -5.95
N SER A 496 29.48 -7.52 -7.21
CA SER A 496 30.28 -6.71 -8.13
C SER A 496 29.42 -6.22 -9.27
N THR A 497 29.49 -4.92 -9.55
CA THR A 497 28.70 -4.27 -10.59
C THR A 497 29.60 -3.89 -11.77
N GLY A 498 29.08 -4.05 -12.99
CA GLY A 498 29.70 -3.51 -14.20
C GLY A 498 29.36 -2.03 -14.40
N ALA A 499 29.75 -1.48 -15.55
CA ALA A 499 29.34 -0.14 -15.95
C ALA A 499 27.83 -0.10 -16.25
N LEU A 500 27.20 1.03 -15.95
CA LEU A 500 25.84 1.33 -16.39
C LEU A 500 25.87 1.62 -17.89
N THR A 501 25.10 0.86 -18.67
CA THR A 501 25.03 1.01 -20.13
C THR A 501 24.06 2.14 -20.54
N SER A 502 24.12 2.58 -21.80
CA SER A 502 23.20 3.60 -22.34
C SER A 502 21.72 3.20 -22.30
N ASN A 503 21.45 1.89 -22.26
CA ASN A 503 20.10 1.33 -22.19
C ASN A 503 19.66 1.09 -20.74
N ASP A 504 20.35 1.68 -19.76
CA ASP A 504 20.12 1.51 -18.33
C ASP A 504 20.10 0.04 -17.88
N ASN A 505 20.99 -0.77 -18.45
CA ASN A 505 21.31 -2.11 -17.97
C ASN A 505 22.64 -2.10 -17.23
N ILE A 506 22.80 -3.00 -16.27
CA ILE A 506 24.05 -3.22 -15.55
C ILE A 506 24.35 -4.72 -15.40
N GLN A 507 25.62 -5.10 -15.51
CA GLN A 507 26.04 -6.45 -15.13
C GLN A 507 26.17 -6.53 -13.60
N VAL A 508 25.58 -7.54 -12.99
CA VAL A 508 25.71 -7.84 -11.56
C VAL A 508 26.30 -9.24 -11.42
N SER A 509 27.45 -9.33 -10.76
CA SER A 509 28.14 -10.59 -10.48
C SER A 509 28.11 -10.88 -8.99
N LEU A 510 27.66 -12.07 -8.62
CA LEU A 510 27.60 -12.53 -7.24
C LEU A 510 28.64 -13.62 -7.01
N CYS A 511 29.35 -13.54 -5.90
CA CYS A 511 30.28 -14.57 -5.45
C CYS A 511 30.10 -14.81 -3.96
N ARG A 512 29.78 -16.05 -3.56
CA ARG A 512 29.79 -16.46 -2.16
C ARG A 512 31.20 -16.83 -1.73
N PHE A 513 31.53 -16.61 -0.46
CA PHE A 513 32.78 -17.06 0.15
C PHE A 513 32.53 -17.82 1.44
N GLU A 514 33.52 -18.55 1.94
CA GLU A 514 33.43 -19.32 3.19
C GLU A 514 34.16 -18.64 4.33
N THR A 515 35.41 -18.21 4.09
CA THR A 515 36.27 -17.67 5.15
C THR A 515 36.59 -16.19 4.96
N SER A 516 36.82 -15.76 3.73
CA SER A 516 37.19 -14.38 3.40
C SER A 516 36.72 -14.01 2.01
N ASP A 517 36.34 -12.75 1.83
CA ASP A 517 35.96 -12.19 0.55
C ASP A 517 37.12 -12.22 -0.48
N SER A 518 38.37 -12.38 -0.05
CA SER A 518 39.54 -12.58 -0.92
C SER A 518 39.45 -13.84 -1.79
N GLN A 519 38.62 -14.83 -1.40
CA GLN A 519 38.30 -15.98 -2.24
C GLN A 519 37.57 -15.56 -3.53
N CYS A 520 36.78 -14.49 -3.46
CA CYS A 520 36.20 -13.84 -4.63
C CYS A 520 37.27 -12.92 -5.22
N GLY A 521 37.96 -13.43 -6.25
CA GLY A 521 38.97 -12.68 -7.01
C GLY A 521 38.41 -11.41 -7.67
N PRO A 522 39.15 -10.77 -8.59
CA PRO A 522 38.57 -9.69 -9.38
C PRO A 522 37.35 -10.19 -10.14
N ALA A 523 36.28 -9.38 -10.17
CA ALA A 523 35.10 -9.71 -10.94
C ALA A 523 35.49 -9.94 -12.41
N PRO A 524 34.88 -10.91 -13.10
CA PRO A 524 35.18 -11.14 -14.51
C PRO A 524 34.94 -9.85 -15.30
N PRO A 525 35.81 -9.52 -16.27
CA PRO A 525 35.57 -8.38 -17.13
C PRO A 525 34.21 -8.56 -17.83
N PRO A 526 33.49 -7.46 -18.14
CA PRO A 526 32.24 -7.56 -18.87
C PRO A 526 32.43 -8.41 -20.10
N ARG A 527 31.59 -9.43 -20.32
CA ARG A 527 31.65 -10.16 -21.59
C ARG A 527 31.54 -9.16 -22.74
N PRO A 528 32.39 -9.25 -23.77
CA PRO A 528 32.21 -8.46 -24.97
C PRO A 528 30.76 -8.63 -25.46
N PRO A 529 30.11 -7.57 -25.98
CA PRO A 529 28.82 -7.73 -26.61
C PRO A 529 28.91 -8.87 -27.63
N PRO A 530 27.87 -9.72 -27.76
CA PRO A 530 27.84 -10.75 -28.80
C PRO A 530 28.21 -10.08 -30.13
N PRO A 531 29.06 -10.71 -30.96
CA PRO A 531 29.37 -10.16 -32.27
C PRO A 531 28.04 -9.87 -32.97
N PRO A 532 27.89 -8.70 -33.62
CA PRO A 532 26.65 -8.36 -34.31
C PRO A 532 26.27 -9.54 -35.20
N PRO A 533 24.98 -9.93 -35.24
CA PRO A 533 24.55 -11.05 -36.07
C PRO A 533 25.10 -10.82 -37.49
N PRO A 534 25.66 -11.87 -38.13
CA PRO A 534 26.25 -11.73 -39.45
C PRO A 534 25.23 -11.02 -40.35
N PRO A 535 25.67 -10.03 -41.14
CA PRO A 535 24.76 -9.28 -42.00
C PRO A 535 23.91 -10.27 -42.78
N PRO A 536 22.59 -10.03 -42.92
CA PRO A 536 21.70 -10.92 -43.64
C PRO A 536 22.38 -11.30 -44.95
N ILE A 537 22.58 -12.61 -45.18
CA ILE A 537 23.18 -13.11 -46.41
C ILE A 537 22.42 -12.42 -47.54
N LYS A 538 23.13 -11.61 -48.34
CA LYS A 538 22.54 -10.94 -49.51
C LYS A 538 21.75 -12.02 -50.25
N PRO A 539 20.44 -11.84 -50.49
CA PRO A 539 19.66 -12.81 -51.23
C PRO A 539 20.44 -13.15 -52.49
N SER A 540 20.69 -14.45 -52.70
CA SER A 540 21.42 -14.90 -53.88
C SER A 540 20.78 -14.27 -55.12
N PRO A 541 21.59 -13.79 -56.08
CA PRO A 541 21.05 -13.24 -57.31
C PRO A 541 20.05 -14.24 -57.90
N PRO A 542 18.86 -13.78 -58.31
CA PRO A 542 17.84 -14.65 -58.86
C PRO A 542 18.46 -15.45 -60.03
N PRO A 543 18.17 -16.76 -60.13
CA PRO A 543 18.71 -17.59 -61.19
C PRO A 543 18.42 -17.00 -62.57
N PRO A 544 19.31 -17.21 -63.57
CA PRO A 544 19.13 -16.71 -64.92
C PRO A 544 17.74 -17.05 -65.43
N ASN A 545 17.03 -16.00 -65.83
CA ASN A 545 15.65 -15.98 -66.27
C ASN A 545 15.38 -17.13 -67.26
N LEU A 546 14.80 -18.24 -66.78
CA LEU A 546 14.22 -19.25 -67.65
C LEU A 546 13.07 -18.58 -68.41
N LYS A 547 13.09 -18.73 -69.74
CA LYS A 547 12.13 -18.14 -70.68
C LYS A 547 10.71 -18.11 -70.10
N PRO A 548 10.00 -16.97 -70.20
CA PRO A 548 8.64 -16.84 -69.68
C PRO A 548 7.76 -17.95 -70.26
N LYS A 549 7.22 -18.77 -69.37
CA LYS A 549 6.20 -19.75 -69.69
C LYS A 549 4.99 -19.00 -70.27
N PRO A 550 4.37 -19.48 -71.36
CA PRO A 550 3.19 -18.84 -71.94
C PRO A 550 2.13 -18.57 -70.86
N PRO A 551 1.46 -17.41 -70.88
CA PRO A 551 0.46 -17.07 -69.89
C PRO A 551 -0.62 -18.14 -69.87
N SER A 552 -0.80 -18.79 -68.72
CA SER A 552 -1.93 -19.66 -68.48
C SER A 552 -3.24 -18.90 -68.78
N PRO A 553 -4.20 -19.52 -69.48
CA PRO A 553 -5.46 -18.88 -69.81
C PRO A 553 -6.13 -18.37 -68.54
N LYS A 554 -6.53 -17.09 -68.59
CA LYS A 554 -7.25 -16.40 -67.53
C LYS A 554 -8.43 -17.29 -67.07
N PRO A 555 -8.55 -17.62 -65.77
CA PRO A 555 -9.76 -18.23 -65.26
C PRO A 555 -10.94 -17.33 -65.63
N SER A 556 -11.99 -17.93 -66.22
CA SER A 556 -13.23 -17.22 -66.50
C SER A 556 -13.70 -16.51 -65.23
N PRO A 557 -14.16 -15.25 -65.34
CA PRO A 557 -14.69 -14.52 -64.19
C PRO A 557 -15.84 -15.32 -63.59
N SER A 558 -15.72 -15.66 -62.30
CA SER A 558 -16.83 -16.23 -61.55
C SER A 558 -18.05 -15.33 -61.72
N PRO A 559 -19.24 -15.91 -61.97
CA PRO A 559 -20.46 -15.15 -62.13
C PRO A 559 -20.65 -14.25 -60.91
N LYS A 560 -20.85 -12.95 -61.18
CA LYS A 560 -21.22 -11.97 -60.14
C LYS A 560 -22.42 -12.55 -59.37
N PRO A 561 -22.36 -12.57 -58.02
CA PRO A 561 -23.55 -12.86 -57.22
C PRO A 561 -24.68 -11.93 -57.66
N PRO A 562 -25.92 -12.43 -57.80
CA PRO A 562 -27.05 -11.57 -58.08
C PRO A 562 -27.13 -10.48 -56.99
N PRO A 563 -27.48 -9.24 -57.37
CA PRO A 563 -27.64 -8.17 -56.40
C PRO A 563 -28.63 -8.61 -55.32
N PRO A 564 -28.31 -8.40 -54.03
CA PRO A 564 -29.23 -8.73 -52.95
C PRO A 564 -30.56 -8.03 -53.21
N SER A 565 -31.65 -8.80 -53.14
CA SER A 565 -32.99 -8.29 -53.34
C SER A 565 -33.22 -7.07 -52.46
N PRO A 566 -33.84 -5.99 -52.97
CA PRO A 566 -34.12 -4.81 -52.18
C PRO A 566 -34.89 -5.21 -50.93
N LYS A 567 -34.37 -4.83 -49.77
CA LYS A 567 -35.05 -5.05 -48.49
C LYS A 567 -36.47 -4.49 -48.60
N PRO A 568 -37.51 -5.25 -48.20
CA PRO A 568 -38.86 -4.73 -48.13
C PRO A 568 -38.87 -3.43 -47.31
N PRO A 569 -39.65 -2.41 -47.71
CA PRO A 569 -39.79 -1.20 -46.93
C PRO A 569 -40.22 -1.59 -45.51
N SER A 570 -39.45 -1.12 -44.52
CA SER A 570 -39.79 -1.29 -43.12
C SER A 570 -41.24 -0.80 -42.91
N PRO A 571 -42.10 -1.59 -42.25
CA PRO A 571 -43.46 -1.15 -41.97
C PRO A 571 -43.44 0.19 -41.22
N PRO A 572 -44.38 1.10 -41.51
CA PRO A 572 -44.44 2.40 -40.87
C PRO A 572 -44.45 2.20 -39.36
N ARG A 573 -43.52 2.90 -38.69
CA ARG A 573 -43.37 2.88 -37.24
C ARG A 573 -44.74 3.20 -36.62
N PRO A 574 -45.28 2.36 -35.72
CA PRO A 574 -46.54 2.65 -35.07
C PRO A 574 -46.42 4.02 -34.39
N SER A 575 -47.40 4.90 -34.64
CA SER A 575 -47.49 6.19 -33.96
C SER A 575 -47.35 5.97 -32.45
N PRO A 576 -46.55 6.79 -31.75
CA PRO A 576 -46.39 6.67 -30.30
C PRO A 576 -47.78 6.68 -29.65
N LYS A 577 -48.07 5.63 -28.87
CA LYS A 577 -49.30 5.57 -28.07
C LYS A 577 -49.34 6.84 -27.21
N PRO A 578 -50.47 7.57 -27.17
CA PRO A 578 -50.62 8.69 -26.27
C PRO A 578 -50.31 8.24 -24.83
N PRO A 579 -49.64 9.09 -24.03
CA PRO A 579 -49.26 8.75 -22.67
C PRO A 579 -50.50 8.26 -21.91
N ARG A 580 -50.38 7.06 -21.31
CA ARG A 580 -51.44 6.54 -20.43
C ARG A 580 -51.68 7.57 -19.33
N LYS A 581 -52.95 7.96 -19.16
CA LYS A 581 -53.39 8.78 -18.02
C LYS A 581 -52.81 8.18 -16.73
N PRO A 582 -52.26 8.99 -15.83
CA PRO A 582 -51.84 8.53 -14.52
C PRO A 582 -52.99 7.76 -13.85
N PRO A 583 -52.72 6.61 -13.21
CA PRO A 583 -53.73 5.96 -12.39
C PRO A 583 -54.19 6.95 -11.33
N SER A 584 -55.52 7.06 -11.16
CA SER A 584 -56.12 7.86 -10.10
C SER A 584 -55.50 7.47 -8.74
N PRO A 585 -55.19 8.46 -7.88
CA PRO A 585 -54.59 8.19 -6.58
C PRO A 585 -55.47 7.22 -5.79
N LYS A 586 -54.85 6.14 -5.29
CA LYS A 586 -55.49 5.25 -4.32
C LYS A 586 -55.98 6.11 -3.14
N PRO A 587 -57.21 5.89 -2.63
CA PRO A 587 -57.67 6.57 -1.43
C PRO A 587 -56.71 6.28 -0.27
N SER A 588 -56.26 7.35 0.40
CA SER A 588 -55.43 7.25 1.59
C SER A 588 -56.07 6.34 2.64
N PRO A 589 -55.29 5.46 3.30
CA PRO A 589 -55.76 4.73 4.45
C PRO A 589 -56.29 5.69 5.51
N LYS A 590 -57.50 5.42 6.03
CA LYS A 590 -58.07 6.14 7.17
C LYS A 590 -57.07 6.10 8.33
N ALA A 591 -56.74 7.28 8.85
CA ALA A 591 -55.96 7.42 10.07
C ALA A 591 -56.67 6.69 11.23
N PRO A 592 -55.94 5.93 12.06
CA PRO A 592 -56.50 5.38 13.29
C PRO A 592 -56.83 6.50 14.28
N PRO A 593 -57.85 6.31 15.15
CA PRO A 593 -58.33 7.33 16.07
C PRO A 593 -57.27 7.72 17.10
N ILE A 594 -57.04 9.02 17.21
CA ILE A 594 -56.22 9.66 18.24
C ILE A 594 -56.97 9.55 19.58
N PHE A 595 -56.42 8.77 20.50
CA PHE A 595 -56.83 8.77 21.91
C PHE A 595 -56.29 10.04 22.58
N PHE A 596 -57.20 10.92 22.98
CA PHE A 596 -56.93 12.02 23.90
C PHE A 596 -56.74 11.46 25.31
N CYS A 597 -55.53 11.57 25.86
CA CYS A 597 -55.30 11.49 27.30
C CYS A 597 -55.05 12.91 27.84
N CYS A 598 -56.02 13.42 28.59
CA CYS A 598 -55.86 14.59 29.47
C CYS A 598 -54.84 14.27 30.57
N GLY A 599 -53.79 15.08 30.68
CA GLY A 599 -52.85 15.07 31.80
C GLY A 599 -52.51 16.51 32.17
N LEU A 600 -52.83 16.87 33.42
CA LEU A 600 -52.79 18.20 34.00
C LEU A 600 -51.41 18.89 33.91
N LEU A 601 -51.45 20.17 33.54
CA LEU A 601 -50.37 21.15 33.76
C LEU A 601 -50.50 21.78 35.15
N GLN A 602 -49.56 21.51 36.04
CA GLN A 602 -49.28 22.34 37.22
C GLN A 602 -48.01 23.16 36.97
N ARG A 603 -48.15 24.49 37.00
CA ARG A 603 -47.06 25.46 37.12
C ARG A 603 -46.54 25.49 38.57
N PRO A 604 -45.30 25.93 38.80
CA PRO A 604 -45.02 26.76 39.96
C PRO A 604 -44.51 28.15 39.58
N ALA A 605 -44.71 29.04 40.55
CA ALA A 605 -44.66 30.48 40.48
C ALA A 605 -43.24 31.05 40.45
N VAL A 606 -43.16 32.25 39.88
CA VAL A 606 -42.11 33.24 40.09
C VAL A 606 -42.39 33.94 41.42
N GLY A 607 -41.39 33.94 42.31
CA GLY A 607 -41.37 34.72 43.54
C GLY A 607 -40.37 35.87 43.43
N ARG A 608 -40.71 36.99 44.08
CA ARG A 608 -39.98 38.26 44.16
C ARG A 608 -38.54 38.13 44.63
#